data_AF-A0A940B0L1-F1
#
_entry.id   AF-A0A940B0L1-F1
#
_cell.length_a   1.000
_cell.length_b   1.000
_cell.length_c   1.000
_cell.angle_alpha   90.00
_cell.angle_beta   90.00
_cell.angle_gamma   90.00
#
_symmetry.space_group_name_H-M   'P 1'
#
loop_
_entity.id
_entity.type
_entity.pdbx_description
1 polymer ?
#
loop_
_entity_poly.entity_id
_entity_poly.type
_entity_poly.pdbx_seq_one_letter_code
_entity_poly.pdbx_strand_id
1 'polypeptide(L)'
;MLYYLSQYLVPYWGPFRLLQSHALLLAGGTFAAALLVWLLLPRVWHRLPQDHGKAILKDMGGMQSRGKPTGTGLAVTLISLPVILLFAPLAVWDLMAVLAMYGAMLFGYLDDRAAVPWGELKKGLLDAVVSGAIAVFIFLGHSDVINGSHVMVAWLPFVKGATMIGDVGVWLIPGWAYVPVAAAILWFTMNATNCSDGVDGLAGTLTV
;
A
#
# COMPACT_ATOMS: atom_id res chain seq x y z
N MET A 1 -3.26 2.63 16.38
CA MET A 1 -3.02 2.98 17.82
C MET A 1 -4.29 3.01 18.68
N LEU A 2 -5.39 3.60 18.20
CA LEU A 2 -6.66 3.68 18.95
C LEU A 2 -7.16 2.33 19.44
N TYR A 3 -7.01 1.30 18.61
CA TYR A 3 -7.33 -0.09 18.94
C TYR A 3 -6.62 -0.56 20.23
N TYR A 4 -5.29 -0.38 20.31
CA TYR A 4 -4.50 -0.79 21.46
C TYR A 4 -4.78 0.09 22.67
N LEU A 5 -4.91 1.41 22.48
CA LEU A 5 -5.24 2.35 23.55
C LEU A 5 -6.58 1.98 24.22
N SER A 6 -7.57 1.59 23.42
CA SER A 6 -8.88 1.15 23.92
C SER A 6 -8.78 0.00 24.91
N GLN A 7 -7.89 -0.96 24.70
CA GLN A 7 -7.75 -2.12 25.59
C GLN A 7 -7.44 -1.70 27.04
N TYR A 8 -6.71 -0.59 27.23
CA TYR A 8 -6.40 -0.03 28.54
C TYR A 8 -7.53 0.85 29.11
N LEU A 9 -8.38 1.42 28.25
CA LEU A 9 -9.42 2.37 28.64
C LEU A 9 -10.78 1.73 28.92
N VAL A 10 -11.08 0.58 28.30
CA VAL A 10 -12.34 -0.16 28.48
C VAL A 10 -12.70 -0.43 29.95
N PRO A 11 -11.77 -0.78 30.86
CA PRO A 11 -12.08 -0.97 32.27
C PRO A 11 -12.64 0.28 32.97
N TYR A 12 -12.27 1.48 32.48
CA TYR A 12 -12.70 2.75 33.07
C TYR A 12 -14.02 3.26 32.47
N TRP A 13 -14.27 3.00 31.17
CA TRP A 13 -15.51 3.38 30.51
C TRP A 13 -15.85 2.46 29.34
N GLY A 14 -16.96 1.72 29.46
CA GLY A 14 -17.38 0.69 28.51
C GLY A 14 -17.50 1.13 27.03
N PRO A 15 -17.90 2.37 26.70
CA PRO A 15 -17.94 2.87 25.32
C PRO A 15 -16.59 2.88 24.58
N PHE A 16 -15.45 2.82 25.28
CA PHE A 16 -14.15 2.71 24.59
C PHE A 16 -14.03 1.45 23.72
N ARG A 17 -14.87 0.43 23.92
CA ARG A 17 -14.98 -0.75 23.03
C ARG A 17 -15.27 -0.38 21.58
N LEU A 18 -15.90 0.76 21.33
CA LEU A 18 -16.12 1.26 19.97
C LEU A 18 -14.81 1.43 19.19
N LEU A 19 -13.72 1.83 19.87
CA LEU A 19 -12.39 1.95 19.27
C LEU A 19 -11.71 0.60 18.95
N GLN A 20 -12.34 -0.53 19.29
CA GLN A 20 -11.92 -1.88 18.86
C GLN A 20 -12.75 -2.39 17.67
N SER A 21 -13.80 -1.67 17.26
CA SER A 21 -14.60 -2.03 16.10
C SER A 21 -13.82 -1.75 14.82
N HIS A 22 -13.50 -2.81 14.07
CA HIS A 22 -12.83 -2.71 12.78
C HIS A 22 -13.62 -1.84 11.80
N ALA A 23 -14.96 -1.94 11.80
CA ALA A 23 -15.81 -1.11 10.95
C ALA A 23 -15.68 0.38 11.28
N LEU A 24 -15.68 0.74 12.58
CA LEU A 24 -15.51 2.13 13.01
C LEU A 24 -14.11 2.66 12.67
N LEU A 25 -13.08 1.85 12.92
CA LEU A 25 -11.71 2.24 12.64
C LEU A 25 -11.46 2.43 11.13
N LEU A 26 -12.00 1.52 10.30
CA LEU A 26 -11.93 1.64 8.84
C LEU A 26 -12.67 2.87 8.35
N ALA A 27 -13.95 3.04 8.69
CA ALA A 27 -14.73 4.19 8.25
C ALA A 27 -14.12 5.50 8.74
N GLY A 28 -13.86 5.60 10.05
CA GLY A 28 -13.28 6.79 10.67
C GLY A 28 -11.89 7.13 10.12
N GLY A 29 -11.04 6.12 9.91
CA GLY A 29 -9.72 6.30 9.32
C GLY A 29 -9.79 6.79 7.88
N THR A 30 -10.64 6.18 7.04
CA THR A 30 -10.82 6.60 5.64
C THR A 30 -11.36 8.04 5.55
N PHE A 31 -12.40 8.37 6.32
CA PHE A 31 -12.95 9.74 6.34
C PHE A 31 -11.95 10.76 6.86
N ALA A 32 -11.21 10.45 7.94
CA ALA A 32 -10.20 11.33 8.49
C ALA A 32 -9.04 11.55 7.51
N ALA A 33 -8.57 10.50 6.84
CA ALA A 33 -7.53 10.59 5.83
C ALA A 33 -7.99 11.44 4.63
N ALA A 34 -9.18 11.19 4.11
CA ALA A 34 -9.75 11.96 3.00
C ALA A 34 -9.91 13.45 3.36
N LEU A 35 -10.44 13.75 4.55
CA LEU A 35 -10.57 15.12 5.06
C LEU A 35 -9.21 15.80 5.18
N LEU A 36 -8.22 15.11 5.74
CA LEU A 36 -6.89 15.65 5.96
C LEU A 36 -6.16 15.92 4.63
N VAL A 37 -6.28 15.01 3.65
CA VAL A 37 -5.75 15.20 2.28
C VAL A 37 -6.43 16.40 1.62
N TRP A 38 -7.77 16.48 1.68
CA TRP A 38 -8.53 17.59 1.10
C TRP A 38 -8.10 18.96 1.68
N LEU A 39 -7.80 19.01 2.98
CA LEU A 39 -7.36 20.23 3.65
C LEU A 39 -5.88 20.56 3.36
N LEU A 40 -4.97 19.59 3.40
CA LEU A 40 -3.53 19.84 3.39
C LEU A 40 -2.91 19.80 1.99
N LEU A 41 -3.40 18.95 1.07
CA LEU A 41 -2.82 18.81 -0.26
C LEU A 41 -2.77 20.14 -1.04
N PRO A 42 -3.84 20.97 -1.08
CA PRO A 42 -3.80 22.28 -1.75
C PRO A 42 -2.78 23.25 -1.14
N ARG A 43 -2.33 23.02 0.10
CA ARG A 43 -1.32 23.85 0.76
C ARG A 43 0.10 23.43 0.42
N VAL A 44 0.32 22.21 -0.05
CA VAL A 44 1.66 21.67 -0.36
C VAL A 44 1.89 21.40 -1.84
N TRP A 45 0.85 21.45 -2.67
CA TRP A 45 0.91 21.15 -4.11
C TRP A 45 1.97 21.97 -4.88
N HIS A 46 2.23 23.21 -4.46
CA HIS A 46 3.24 24.09 -5.07
C HIS A 46 4.69 23.61 -4.86
N ARG A 47 4.93 22.63 -3.97
CA ARG A 47 6.25 22.03 -3.70
C ARG A 47 6.46 20.72 -4.46
N LEU A 48 5.45 20.22 -5.16
CA LEU A 48 5.51 18.96 -5.89
C LEU A 48 6.35 19.11 -7.18
N PRO A 49 6.96 18.02 -7.66
CA PRO A 49 7.56 18.01 -8.99
C PRO A 49 6.52 18.36 -10.07
N GLN A 50 7.01 18.80 -11.22
CA GLN A 50 6.18 19.10 -12.38
C GLN A 50 6.43 18.10 -13.49
N ASP A 51 5.38 17.65 -14.16
CA ASP A 51 5.46 16.74 -15.30
C ASP A 51 6.22 17.41 -16.45
N HIS A 52 7.13 16.67 -17.08
CA HIS A 52 7.92 17.12 -18.23
C HIS A 52 7.17 17.02 -19.57
N GLY A 53 6.01 16.35 -19.60
CA GLY A 53 5.23 16.06 -20.80
C GLY A 53 5.71 14.78 -21.50
N LYS A 54 4.80 14.09 -22.17
CA LYS A 54 5.06 12.83 -22.87
C LYS A 54 5.44 13.09 -24.33
N ALA A 55 6.74 13.26 -24.58
CA ALA A 55 7.27 13.59 -25.91
C ALA A 55 6.90 12.57 -27.01
N ILE A 56 6.77 11.28 -26.66
CA ILE A 56 6.38 10.20 -27.58
C ILE A 56 4.93 10.37 -28.06
N LEU A 57 4.07 11.01 -27.27
CA LEU A 57 2.66 11.25 -27.57
C LEU A 57 2.41 12.69 -28.03
N LYS A 58 3.45 13.39 -28.53
CA LYS A 58 3.35 14.80 -28.92
C LYS A 58 2.19 15.06 -29.89
N ASP A 59 1.99 14.18 -30.86
CA ASP A 59 0.94 14.30 -31.88
C ASP A 59 -0.46 13.96 -31.35
N MET A 60 -0.55 13.32 -30.17
CA MET A 60 -1.79 12.98 -29.46
C MET A 60 -2.07 13.90 -28.26
N GLY A 61 -1.36 15.03 -28.15
CA GLY A 61 -1.55 15.99 -27.05
C GLY A 61 -0.78 15.65 -25.76
N GLY A 62 0.17 14.72 -25.78
CA GLY A 62 0.96 14.30 -24.62
C GLY A 62 1.80 15.42 -23.96
N MET A 63 1.96 16.56 -24.65
CA MET A 63 2.60 17.75 -24.08
C MET A 63 1.66 18.61 -23.21
N GLN A 64 0.35 18.36 -23.22
CA GLN A 64 -0.64 19.11 -22.41
C GLN A 64 -0.49 18.86 -20.91
N SER A 65 0.16 17.75 -20.51
CA SER A 65 0.44 17.46 -19.10
C SER A 65 1.63 18.23 -18.56
N ARG A 66 2.46 18.85 -19.42
CA ARG A 66 3.67 19.54 -19.00
C ARG A 66 3.36 20.68 -18.01
N GLY A 67 4.06 20.70 -16.88
CA GLY A 67 3.88 21.70 -15.83
C GLY A 67 2.78 21.36 -14.83
N LYS A 68 1.98 20.30 -15.04
CA LYS A 68 1.06 19.79 -14.01
C LYS A 68 1.86 19.21 -12.84
N PRO A 69 1.37 19.31 -11.59
CA PRO A 69 1.99 18.64 -10.45
C PRO A 69 2.00 17.12 -10.66
N THR A 70 3.17 16.49 -10.49
CA THR A 70 3.35 15.03 -10.50
C THR A 70 3.92 14.56 -9.14
N GLY A 71 4.11 13.25 -8.95
CA GLY A 71 4.63 12.68 -7.70
C GLY A 71 3.72 12.91 -6.49
N THR A 72 2.45 13.22 -6.73
CA THR A 72 1.47 13.56 -5.69
C THR A 72 1.19 12.39 -4.76
N GLY A 73 1.38 11.14 -5.23
CA GLY A 73 1.16 9.92 -4.45
C GLY A 73 1.90 9.92 -3.11
N LEU A 74 3.20 10.27 -3.10
CA LEU A 74 4.00 10.33 -1.86
C LEU A 74 3.47 11.40 -0.89
N ALA A 75 3.06 12.56 -1.40
CA ALA A 75 2.53 13.63 -0.54
C ALA A 75 1.17 13.25 0.06
N VAL A 76 0.27 12.67 -0.73
CA VAL A 76 -1.05 12.20 -0.28
C VAL A 76 -0.90 11.14 0.80
N THR A 77 -0.01 10.17 0.60
CA THR A 77 0.21 9.09 1.57
C THR A 77 0.87 9.60 2.83
N LEU A 78 1.89 10.47 2.75
CA LEU A 78 2.51 11.11 3.92
C LEU A 78 1.52 11.94 4.73
N ILE A 79 0.61 12.67 4.08
CA ILE A 79 -0.48 13.39 4.77
C ILE A 79 -1.39 12.39 5.51
N SER A 80 -1.64 11.22 4.92
CA SER A 80 -2.50 10.18 5.48
C SER A 80 -1.81 9.33 6.55
N LEU A 81 -0.49 9.32 6.62
CA LEU A 81 0.30 8.46 7.52
C LEU A 81 -0.08 8.60 9.00
N PRO A 82 -0.25 9.81 9.58
CA PRO A 82 -0.67 9.93 10.97
C PRO A 82 -2.03 9.27 11.24
N VAL A 83 -2.95 9.34 10.27
CA VAL A 83 -4.26 8.70 10.35
C VAL A 83 -4.11 7.18 10.28
N ILE A 84 -3.30 6.66 9.37
CA ILE A 84 -3.00 5.22 9.27
C ILE A 84 -2.45 4.71 10.60
N LEU A 85 -1.42 5.36 11.16
CA LEU A 85 -0.82 4.98 12.44
C LEU A 85 -1.82 5.06 13.60
N LEU A 86 -2.72 6.05 13.58
CA LEU A 86 -3.71 6.25 14.62
C LEU A 86 -4.83 5.18 14.54
N PHE A 87 -5.39 4.92 13.37
CA PHE A 87 -6.58 4.09 13.20
C PHE A 87 -6.27 2.61 12.96
N ALA A 88 -5.20 2.28 12.23
CA ALA A 88 -4.88 0.89 11.92
C ALA A 88 -4.25 0.16 13.14
N PRO A 89 -4.66 -1.10 13.42
CA PRO A 89 -4.03 -1.95 14.42
C PRO A 89 -2.79 -2.64 13.82
N LEU A 90 -1.73 -1.88 13.58
CA LEU A 90 -0.51 -2.37 12.93
C LEU A 90 0.43 -3.04 13.95
N ALA A 91 0.87 -4.26 13.64
CA ALA A 91 1.98 -4.91 14.31
C ALA A 91 3.34 -4.45 13.73
N VAL A 92 4.44 -4.88 14.32
CA VAL A 92 5.80 -4.48 13.92
C VAL A 92 6.08 -4.83 12.45
N TRP A 93 5.70 -6.02 12.02
CA TRP A 93 5.91 -6.46 10.64
C TRP A 93 5.03 -5.71 9.63
N ASP A 94 3.81 -5.34 10.02
CA ASP A 94 2.95 -4.47 9.20
C ASP A 94 3.58 -3.08 9.02
N LEU A 95 4.17 -2.53 10.08
CA LEU A 95 4.90 -1.26 10.00
C LEU A 95 6.11 -1.36 9.07
N MET A 96 6.84 -2.48 9.06
CA MET A 96 7.94 -2.71 8.13
C MET A 96 7.46 -2.81 6.68
N ALA A 97 6.33 -3.47 6.43
CA ALA A 97 5.70 -3.51 5.11
C ALA A 97 5.26 -2.12 4.64
N VAL A 98 4.63 -1.33 5.52
CA VAL A 98 4.26 0.07 5.24
C VAL A 98 5.51 0.90 4.93
N LEU A 99 6.57 0.78 5.73
CA LEU A 99 7.82 1.50 5.50
C LEU A 99 8.45 1.16 4.15
N ALA A 100 8.48 -0.12 3.77
CA ALA A 100 8.96 -0.56 2.47
C ALA A 100 8.11 0.01 1.32
N MET A 101 6.78 0.05 1.48
CA MET A 101 5.87 0.70 0.52
C MET A 101 6.20 2.20 0.36
N TYR A 102 6.49 2.92 1.44
CA TYR A 102 6.98 4.30 1.36
C TYR A 102 8.32 4.42 0.64
N GLY A 103 9.17 3.38 0.71
CA GLY A 103 10.38 3.27 -0.09
C GLY A 103 10.09 3.26 -1.60
N ALA A 104 9.14 2.45 -2.06
CA ALA A 104 8.71 2.45 -3.46
C ALA A 104 8.13 3.81 -3.88
N MET A 105 7.29 4.42 -3.05
CA MET A 105 6.75 5.77 -3.32
C MET A 105 7.86 6.83 -3.39
N LEU A 106 8.89 6.71 -2.55
CA LEU A 106 10.05 7.60 -2.59
C LEU A 106 10.85 7.41 -3.89
N PHE A 107 11.03 6.17 -4.37
CA PHE A 107 11.68 5.93 -5.67
C PHE A 107 10.90 6.56 -6.81
N GLY A 108 9.57 6.41 -6.84
CA GLY A 108 8.71 7.08 -7.82
C GLY A 108 8.86 8.60 -7.76
N TYR A 109 8.82 9.18 -6.57
CA TYR A 109 8.98 10.62 -6.38
C TYR A 109 10.36 11.15 -6.80
N LEU A 110 11.43 10.41 -6.51
CA LEU A 110 12.79 10.77 -6.89
C LEU A 110 13.00 10.67 -8.39
N ASP A 111 12.36 9.70 -9.05
CA ASP A 111 12.34 9.60 -10.50
C ASP A 111 11.57 10.76 -11.14
N ASP A 112 10.40 11.11 -10.62
CA ASP A 112 9.62 12.27 -11.08
C ASP A 112 10.37 13.60 -10.93
N ARG A 113 11.29 13.68 -9.96
CA ARG A 113 12.18 14.84 -9.76
C ARG A 113 13.48 14.78 -10.55
N ALA A 114 13.82 13.66 -11.15
CA ALA A 114 15.09 13.50 -11.84
C ALA A 114 15.10 14.31 -13.14
N ALA A 115 16.22 14.95 -13.44
CA ALA A 115 16.40 15.65 -14.72
C ALA A 115 16.33 14.68 -15.91
N VAL A 116 16.74 13.43 -15.70
CA VAL A 116 16.65 12.33 -16.66
C VAL A 116 15.90 11.17 -16.00
N PRO A 117 14.83 10.64 -16.62
CA PRO A 117 14.10 9.50 -16.08
C PRO A 117 15.03 8.29 -15.86
N TRP A 118 14.79 7.54 -14.78
CA TRP A 118 15.65 6.43 -14.34
C TRP A 118 15.62 5.19 -15.25
N GLY A 119 14.72 5.17 -16.24
CA GLY A 119 14.53 4.06 -17.16
C GLY A 119 13.69 2.92 -16.58
N GLU A 120 13.02 2.17 -17.45
CA GLU A 120 12.05 1.14 -17.09
C GLU A 120 12.68 -0.01 -16.29
N LEU A 121 13.85 -0.51 -16.73
CA LEU A 121 14.54 -1.62 -16.07
C LEU A 121 14.91 -1.28 -14.62
N LYS A 122 15.47 -0.10 -14.38
CA LYS A 122 15.91 0.32 -13.04
C LYS A 122 14.70 0.45 -12.10
N LYS A 123 13.60 1.05 -12.57
CA LYS A 123 12.36 1.16 -11.79
C LYS A 123 11.78 -0.21 -11.46
N GLY A 124 11.62 -1.06 -12.47
CA GLY A 124 11.10 -2.40 -12.30
C GLY A 124 11.92 -3.21 -11.30
N LEU A 125 13.26 -3.12 -11.34
CA LEU A 125 14.12 -3.80 -10.38
C LEU A 125 13.99 -3.24 -8.94
N LEU A 126 13.87 -1.93 -8.77
CA LEU A 126 13.65 -1.32 -7.46
C LEU A 126 12.30 -1.76 -6.86
N ASP A 127 11.25 -1.77 -7.67
CA ASP A 127 9.92 -2.25 -7.26
C ASP A 127 9.94 -3.75 -6.91
N ALA A 128 10.71 -4.56 -7.63
CA ALA A 128 10.88 -5.98 -7.34
C ALA A 128 11.56 -6.20 -5.97
N VAL A 129 12.60 -5.41 -5.66
CA VAL A 129 13.29 -5.46 -4.35
C VAL A 129 12.33 -5.07 -3.23
N VAL A 130 11.58 -3.98 -3.39
CA VAL A 130 10.59 -3.55 -2.39
C VAL A 130 9.48 -4.59 -2.22
N SER A 131 8.98 -5.15 -3.32
CA SER A 131 7.96 -6.20 -3.31
C SER A 131 8.43 -7.46 -2.58
N GLY A 132 9.69 -7.86 -2.79
CA GLY A 132 10.32 -8.95 -2.05
C GLY A 132 10.40 -8.67 -0.55
N ALA A 133 10.82 -7.46 -0.15
CA ALA A 133 10.86 -7.06 1.25
C ALA A 133 9.47 -7.09 1.90
N ILE A 134 8.45 -6.52 1.23
CA ILE A 134 7.06 -6.55 1.71
C ILE A 134 6.57 -7.99 1.87
N ALA A 135 6.80 -8.85 0.87
CA ALA A 135 6.39 -10.26 0.94
C ALA A 135 7.02 -11.01 2.13
N VAL A 136 8.30 -10.74 2.42
CA VAL A 136 8.98 -11.29 3.60
C VAL A 136 8.35 -10.76 4.90
N PHE A 137 8.12 -9.45 5.02
CA PHE A 137 7.53 -8.88 6.23
C PHE A 137 6.12 -9.42 6.49
N ILE A 138 5.29 -9.52 5.45
CA ILE A 138 3.96 -10.11 5.58
C ILE A 138 4.06 -11.58 6.01
N PHE A 139 4.98 -12.36 5.43
CA PHE A 139 5.18 -13.75 5.86
C PHE A 139 5.60 -13.84 7.33
N LEU A 140 6.56 -13.02 7.78
CA LEU A 140 7.02 -13.02 9.17
C LEU A 140 5.95 -12.56 10.17
N GLY A 141 5.07 -11.64 9.75
CA GLY A 141 3.99 -11.12 10.60
C GLY A 141 2.75 -12.00 10.67
N HIS A 142 2.46 -12.76 9.61
CA HIS A 142 1.17 -13.43 9.43
C HIS A 142 1.27 -14.93 9.12
N SER A 143 2.49 -15.52 9.15
CA SER A 143 2.63 -16.98 9.09
C SER A 143 2.21 -17.66 10.40
N ASP A 144 1.60 -18.83 10.27
CA ASP A 144 1.33 -19.74 11.38
C ASP A 144 2.41 -20.81 11.51
N VAL A 145 2.57 -21.35 12.71
CA VAL A 145 3.45 -22.50 12.97
C VAL A 145 2.61 -23.76 13.04
N ILE A 146 2.71 -24.61 12.01
CA ILE A 146 2.00 -25.89 11.93
C ILE A 146 3.03 -27.01 11.82
N ASN A 147 2.97 -27.98 12.73
CA ASN A 147 3.93 -29.09 12.82
C ASN A 147 5.40 -28.62 12.86
N GLY A 148 5.67 -27.51 13.57
CA GLY A 148 7.01 -26.94 13.71
C GLY A 148 7.53 -26.19 12.47
N SER A 149 6.70 -26.01 11.44
CA SER A 149 7.07 -25.29 10.21
C SER A 149 6.22 -24.02 10.04
N HIS A 150 6.87 -22.92 9.61
CA HIS A 150 6.18 -21.69 9.26
C HIS A 150 5.46 -21.82 7.91
N VAL A 151 4.16 -21.58 7.90
CA VAL A 151 3.31 -21.65 6.71
C VAL A 151 2.35 -20.46 6.68
N MET A 152 2.08 -19.96 5.47
CA MET A 152 1.01 -19.00 5.26
C MET A 152 -0.30 -19.76 5.04
N VAL A 153 -1.34 -19.38 5.77
CA VAL A 153 -2.70 -19.87 5.54
C VAL A 153 -3.35 -19.02 4.45
N ALA A 154 -3.61 -19.63 3.30
CA ALA A 154 -4.23 -18.96 2.17
C ALA A 154 -5.59 -19.57 1.85
N TRP A 155 -6.55 -18.71 1.52
CA TRP A 155 -7.84 -19.10 0.98
C TRP A 155 -7.93 -18.67 -0.48
N LEU A 156 -8.46 -19.54 -1.34
CA LEU A 156 -8.71 -19.24 -2.74
C LEU A 156 -10.21 -19.21 -2.99
N PRO A 157 -10.71 -18.22 -3.75
CA PRO A 157 -12.10 -18.21 -4.15
C PRO A 157 -12.40 -19.43 -5.03
N PHE A 158 -13.58 -20.02 -4.83
CA PHE A 158 -14.11 -21.16 -5.58
C PHE A 158 -13.38 -22.51 -5.43
N VAL A 159 -12.19 -22.55 -4.84
CA VAL A 159 -11.40 -23.79 -4.66
C VAL A 159 -11.02 -23.98 -3.19
N LYS A 160 -11.60 -25.00 -2.55
CA LYS A 160 -11.25 -25.37 -1.17
C LYS A 160 -9.86 -25.98 -1.10
N GLY A 161 -9.07 -25.56 -0.13
CA GLY A 161 -7.77 -26.18 0.15
C GLY A 161 -7.88 -27.51 0.88
N ALA A 162 -6.76 -28.24 0.89
CA ALA A 162 -6.69 -29.59 1.45
C ALA A 162 -6.81 -29.66 2.97
N THR A 163 -6.58 -28.55 3.68
CA THR A 163 -6.67 -28.47 5.15
C THR A 163 -7.95 -27.75 5.53
N MET A 164 -8.69 -28.26 6.53
CA MET A 164 -9.90 -27.62 7.03
C MET A 164 -9.61 -26.88 8.34
N ILE A 165 -9.92 -25.59 8.38
CA ILE A 165 -9.96 -24.79 9.62
C ILE A 165 -11.42 -24.39 9.84
N GLY A 166 -12.08 -25.07 10.78
CA GLY A 166 -13.55 -25.04 10.87
C GLY A 166 -14.19 -25.56 9.58
N ASP A 167 -15.15 -24.80 9.04
CA ASP A 167 -15.85 -25.13 7.78
C ASP A 167 -15.17 -24.56 6.52
N VAL A 168 -14.00 -23.92 6.67
CA VAL A 168 -13.27 -23.26 5.59
C VAL A 168 -12.08 -24.12 5.15
N GLY A 169 -12.06 -24.49 3.87
CA GLY A 169 -10.92 -25.21 3.27
C GLY A 169 -9.81 -24.25 2.87
N VAL A 170 -8.64 -24.41 3.47
CA VAL A 170 -7.46 -23.54 3.32
C VAL A 170 -6.25 -24.30 2.78
N TRP A 171 -5.35 -23.54 2.15
CA TRP A 171 -4.06 -23.98 1.66
C TRP A 171 -2.96 -23.57 2.63
N LEU A 172 -2.09 -24.51 2.98
CA LEU A 172 -0.90 -24.23 3.76
C LEU A 172 0.28 -24.04 2.80
N ILE A 173 0.73 -22.80 2.65
CA ILE A 173 1.79 -22.44 1.70
C ILE A 173 3.10 -22.26 2.47
N PRO A 174 4.12 -23.08 2.22
CA PRO A 174 5.42 -22.90 2.87
C PRO A 174 6.08 -21.59 2.43
N GLY A 175 6.89 -20.99 3.30
CA GLY A 175 7.52 -19.69 3.04
C GLY A 175 8.32 -19.61 1.74
N TRP A 176 9.02 -20.68 1.38
CA TRP A 176 9.79 -20.75 0.11
C TRP A 176 8.91 -20.62 -1.13
N ALA A 177 7.62 -20.98 -1.04
CA ALA A 177 6.65 -20.82 -2.12
C ALA A 177 5.88 -19.50 -1.99
N TYR A 178 5.47 -19.14 -0.77
CA TYR A 178 4.69 -17.93 -0.53
C TYR A 178 5.46 -16.66 -0.92
N VAL A 179 6.70 -16.50 -0.43
CA VAL A 179 7.45 -15.25 -0.59
C VAL A 179 7.71 -14.91 -2.07
N PRO A 180 8.21 -15.82 -2.93
CA PRO A 180 8.41 -15.51 -4.34
C PRO A 180 7.11 -15.19 -5.07
N VAL A 181 6.02 -15.91 -4.77
CA VAL A 181 4.71 -15.70 -5.42
C VAL A 181 4.11 -14.35 -5.00
N ALA A 182 4.10 -14.05 -3.70
CA ALA A 182 3.62 -12.77 -3.19
C ALA A 182 4.46 -11.60 -3.73
N ALA A 183 5.78 -11.74 -3.78
CA ALA A 183 6.67 -10.74 -4.36
C ALA A 183 6.38 -10.51 -5.85
N ALA A 184 6.16 -11.57 -6.63
CA ALA A 184 5.81 -11.45 -8.04
C ALA A 184 4.46 -10.76 -8.26
N ILE A 185 3.46 -11.07 -7.44
CA ILE A 185 2.14 -10.42 -7.50
C ILE A 185 2.26 -8.93 -7.15
N LEU A 186 2.95 -8.59 -6.06
CA LEU A 186 3.18 -7.20 -5.65
C LEU A 186 3.95 -6.43 -6.72
N TRP A 187 5.01 -7.02 -7.25
CA TRP A 187 5.82 -6.39 -8.28
C TRP A 187 5.02 -6.13 -9.56
N PHE A 188 4.27 -7.14 -10.02
CA PHE A 188 3.41 -7.02 -11.19
C PHE A 188 2.33 -5.96 -10.99
N THR A 189 1.66 -5.95 -9.83
CA THR A 189 0.59 -4.99 -9.54
C THR A 189 1.12 -3.56 -9.44
N MET A 190 2.26 -3.32 -8.79
CA MET A 190 2.89 -2.00 -8.75
C MET A 190 3.19 -1.46 -10.15
N ASN A 191 3.80 -2.29 -11.01
CA ASN A 191 4.13 -1.89 -12.37
C ASN A 191 2.88 -1.73 -13.24
N ALA A 192 1.85 -2.57 -13.05
CA ALA A 192 0.57 -2.43 -13.73
C ALA A 192 -0.14 -1.12 -13.36
N THR A 193 -0.11 -0.72 -12.09
CA THR A 193 -0.65 0.59 -11.65
C THR A 193 0.14 1.75 -12.23
N ASN A 194 1.48 1.65 -12.32
CA ASN A 194 2.29 2.68 -12.98
C ASN A 194 1.92 2.83 -14.46
N CYS A 195 1.74 1.72 -15.17
CA CYS A 195 1.34 1.70 -16.57
C CYS A 195 -0.07 2.25 -16.82
N SER A 196 -1.00 2.10 -15.87
CA SER A 196 -2.37 2.60 -15.99
C SER A 196 -2.54 4.07 -15.59
N ASP A 197 -1.56 4.69 -14.93
CA ASP A 197 -1.53 6.11 -14.56
C ASP A 197 -1.15 7.02 -15.75
N GLY A 198 -1.77 6.75 -16.89
CA GLY A 198 -1.55 7.46 -18.14
C GLY A 198 -2.59 8.52 -18.46
N VAL A 199 -3.76 8.42 -17.82
CA VAL A 199 -4.97 9.19 -18.08
C VAL A 199 -5.45 9.80 -16.75
N ASP A 200 -5.74 11.10 -16.77
CA ASP A 200 -6.18 11.85 -15.58
C ASP A 200 -7.32 11.11 -14.86
N GLY A 201 -7.06 10.67 -13.63
CA GLY A 201 -8.04 10.01 -12.75
C GLY A 201 -8.30 8.53 -13.00
N LEU A 202 -7.72 7.90 -14.03
CA LEU A 202 -7.97 6.47 -14.34
C LEU A 202 -7.44 5.55 -13.23
N ALA A 203 -6.15 5.62 -12.93
CA ALA A 203 -5.54 4.78 -11.89
C ALA A 203 -6.22 5.01 -10.53
N GLY A 204 -6.42 6.28 -10.16
CA GLY A 204 -7.08 6.66 -8.91
C GLY A 204 -8.50 6.08 -8.77
N THR A 205 -9.32 6.13 -9.83
CA THR A 205 -10.68 5.60 -9.80
C THR A 205 -10.71 4.07 -9.72
N LEU A 206 -9.74 3.39 -10.32
CA LEU A 206 -9.67 1.91 -10.29
C LEU A 206 -9.15 1.35 -8.96
N THR A 207 -8.43 2.15 -8.17
CA THR A 207 -7.89 1.76 -6.86
C THR A 207 -8.85 2.00 -5.68
N VAL A 208 -10.00 2.65 -5.89
CA VAL A 208 -11.05 2.88 -4.89
C VAL A 208 -12.14 1.82 -5.02
#